data_AF-A0A6P1BYL9-F1
#
_entry.id   AF-A0A6P1BYL9-F1
#
_cell.length_a   1.000
_cell.length_b   1.000
_cell.length_c   1.000
_cell.angle_alpha   90.00
_cell.angle_beta   90.00
_cell.angle_gamma   90.00
#
_symmetry.space_group_name_H-M   'P 1'
#
loop_
_entity.id
_entity.type
_entity.pdbx_description
1 polymer ?
#
loop_
_entity_poly.entity_id
_entity_poly.type
_entity_poly.pdbx_seq_one_letter_code
_entity_poly.pdbx_strand_id
1 'polypeptide(L)' 'RASGEKKYYLANLPAATDLRTLAATIKARWICEQAHQQLKEELGLDHFEGRSWQGLHRHTLMTMIAYAFLQHRRL' A
#
# COMPACT_ATOMS: atom_id res chain seq x y z
N ARG A 1 20.70 13.20 3.59
CA ARG A 1 21.24 14.45 3.01
C ARG A 1 20.06 15.33 2.65
N ALA A 2 19.94 16.54 3.22
CA ALA A 2 18.91 17.50 2.81
C ALA A 2 19.36 18.12 1.48
N SER A 3 18.67 17.79 0.38
CA SER A 3 18.97 18.30 -0.97
C SER A 3 18.67 19.79 -1.14
N GLY A 4 18.21 20.49 -0.10
CA GLY A 4 17.65 21.85 -0.20
C GLY A 4 16.28 21.90 -0.89
N GLU A 5 15.78 20.76 -1.37
CA GLU A 5 14.52 20.65 -2.10
C GLU A 5 13.33 20.86 -1.15
N LYS A 6 12.47 21.84 -1.48
CA LYS A 6 11.18 22.03 -0.80
C LYS A 6 10.14 21.12 -1.44
N LYS A 7 9.49 20.29 -0.64
CA LYS A 7 8.39 19.42 -1.07
C LYS A 7 7.06 20.01 -0.64
N TYR A 8 6.10 20.05 -1.56
CA TYR A 8 4.76 20.55 -1.32
C TYR A 8 3.74 19.42 -1.47
N TYR A 9 2.65 19.50 -0.72
CA TYR A 9 1.52 18.58 -0.82
C TYR A 9 0.25 19.38 -1.11
N LEU A 10 -0.55 18.90 -2.05
CA LEU A 10 -1.87 19.43 -2.33
C LEU A 10 -2.90 18.60 -1.56
N ALA A 11 -3.79 19.27 -0.82
CA ALA A 11 -4.87 18.63 -0.09
C ALA A 11 -6.20 19.36 -0.33
N ASN A 12 -7.29 18.60 -0.38
CA ASN A 12 -8.67 19.09 -0.50
C ASN A 12 -9.43 18.99 0.85
N LEU A 13 -8.69 18.90 1.96
CA LEU A 13 -9.24 18.85 3.32
C LEU A 13 -9.73 20.25 3.75
N PRO A 14 -10.66 20.35 4.72
CA PRO A 14 -11.09 21.64 5.26
C PRO A 14 -9.91 22.51 5.71
N ALA A 15 -9.98 23.82 5.50
CA ALA A 15 -8.90 24.75 5.87
C ALA A 15 -8.56 24.72 7.38
N ALA A 16 -9.52 24.32 8.22
CA ALA A 16 -9.35 24.17 9.67
C ALA A 16 -8.70 22.83 10.08
N THR A 17 -8.34 21.94 9.13
CA THR A 17 -7.70 20.66 9.44
C THR A 17 -6.35 20.91 10.09
N ASP A 18 -6.11 20.28 11.25
CA ASP A 18 -4.87 20.44 11.97
C ASP A 18 -3.70 19.78 11.23
N LEU A 19 -2.49 20.31 11.46
CA LEU A 19 -1.28 19.87 10.77
C LEU A 19 -0.96 18.39 11.05
N ARG A 20 -1.31 17.87 12.24
CA ARG A 20 -1.06 16.47 12.60
C ARG A 20 -1.96 15.55 11.78
N THR A 21 -3.24 15.87 11.63
CA THR A 21 -4.17 15.13 10.77
C THR A 21 -3.74 15.19 9.31
N LEU A 22 -3.32 16.37 8.82
CA LEU A 22 -2.79 16.51 7.45
C LEU A 22 -1.57 15.61 7.23
N ALA A 23 -0.58 15.66 8.14
CA ALA A 23 0.63 14.84 8.05
C ALA A 23 0.31 13.34 8.13
N ALA A 24 -0.58 12.93 9.03
CA ALA A 24 -1.03 11.54 9.17
C ALA A 24 -1.70 11.04 7.89
N THR A 25 -2.60 11.84 7.30
CA THR A 25 -3.30 11.50 6.06
C THR A 25 -2.33 11.33 4.89
N ILE A 26 -1.39 12.27 4.73
CA ILE A 26 -0.36 12.19 3.69
C ILE A 26 0.50 10.93 3.86
N LYS A 27 0.87 10.62 5.11
CA LYS A 27 1.71 9.45 5.42
C LYS A 27 0.96 8.13 5.32
N ALA A 28 -0.35 8.10 5.56
CA ALA A 28 -1.17 6.89 5.43
C ALA A 28 -1.10 6.27 4.03
N ARG A 29 -0.86 7.08 2.98
CA ARG A 29 -0.65 6.59 1.61
C ARG A 29 0.49 5.56 1.52
N TRP A 30 1.51 5.67 2.37
CA TRP A 30 2.64 4.74 2.41
C TRP A 30 2.21 3.30 2.73
N ILE A 31 1.11 3.12 3.49
CA ILE A 31 0.59 1.80 3.84
C ILE A 31 0.26 1.00 2.57
N CYS A 32 -0.21 1.67 1.50
CA CYS A 32 -0.44 1.01 0.22
C CYS A 32 0.86 0.49 -0.41
N GLU A 33 1.95 1.27 -0.38
CA GLU A 33 3.25 0.84 -0.91
C GLU A 33 3.80 -0.35 -0.13
N GLN A 34 3.71 -0.29 1.20
CA GLN A 34 4.10 -1.39 2.07
C GLN A 34 3.25 -2.65 1.82
N ALA A 35 1.94 -2.52 1.65
CA ALA A 35 1.06 -3.65 1.33
C ALA A 35 1.45 -4.31 -0.01
N HIS A 36 1.75 -3.51 -1.05
CA HIS A 36 2.23 -4.05 -2.32
C HIS A 36 3.59 -4.76 -2.18
N GLN A 37 4.49 -4.22 -1.37
CA GLN A 37 5.78 -4.86 -1.11
C GLN A 37 5.59 -6.23 -0.44
N GLN A 38 4.78 -6.30 0.62
CA GLN A 38 4.49 -7.57 1.31
C GLN A 38 3.80 -8.58 0.40
N LEU A 39 2.83 -8.13 -0.40
CA LEU A 39 2.15 -9.01 -1.36
C LEU A 39 3.13 -9.64 -2.35
N LYS A 40 4.10 -8.88 -2.86
CA LYS A 40 5.12 -9.39 -3.80
C LYS A 40 6.17 -10.22 -3.07
N GLU A 41 6.96 -9.56 -2.23
CA GLU A 41 8.19 -10.13 -1.64
C GLU A 41 7.92 -11.22 -0.61
N GLU A 42 6.82 -11.15 0.14
CA GLU A 42 6.51 -12.13 1.21
C GLU A 42 5.46 -13.17 0.77
N LEU A 43 4.49 -12.78 -0.05
CA LEU A 43 3.32 -13.61 -0.39
C LEU A 43 3.30 -14.10 -1.84
N GLY A 44 4.32 -13.75 -2.63
CA GLY A 44 4.55 -14.29 -3.97
C GLY A 44 3.57 -13.80 -5.03
N LEU A 45 2.99 -12.60 -4.88
CA LEU A 45 2.15 -11.99 -5.92
C LEU A 45 2.88 -11.89 -7.27
N ASP A 46 4.20 -11.69 -7.25
CA ASP A 46 5.06 -11.62 -8.44
C ASP A 46 5.66 -12.97 -8.85
N HIS A 47 5.29 -14.08 -8.18
CA HIS A 47 5.74 -15.44 -8.54
C HIS A 47 4.82 -16.15 -9.55
N PHE A 48 3.81 -15.47 -10.10
CA PHE A 48 2.91 -16.09 -11.07
C PHE A 48 3.57 -16.22 -12.45
N GLU A 49 3.79 -17.46 -12.90
CA GLU A 49 4.43 -17.78 -14.20
C GLU A 49 3.44 -18.20 -15.30
N GLY A 50 2.14 -18.21 -15.00
CA GLY A 50 1.09 -18.57 -15.96
C GLY A 50 0.79 -17.48 -16.99
N ARG A 51 0.01 -17.81 -18.02
CA ARG A 51 -0.33 -16.88 -19.12
C ARG A 51 -1.83 -16.60 -19.29
N SER A 52 -2.69 -17.17 -18.45
CA SER A 52 -4.13 -16.94 -18.52
C SER A 52 -4.55 -15.80 -17.59
N TRP A 53 -5.43 -14.93 -18.07
CA TRP A 53 -6.04 -13.88 -17.25
C TRP A 53 -6.72 -14.46 -16.02
N GLN A 54 -7.47 -15.56 -16.20
CA GLN A 54 -8.15 -16.23 -15.10
C GLN A 54 -7.16 -16.81 -14.06
N GLY A 55 -6.02 -17.35 -14.51
CA GLY A 55 -4.96 -17.85 -13.64
C GLY A 55 -4.35 -16.72 -12.81
N LEU A 56 -4.00 -15.60 -13.46
CA LEU A 56 -3.47 -14.41 -12.79
C LEU A 56 -4.46 -13.88 -11.75
N HIS A 57 -5.73 -13.72 -12.14
CA HIS A 57 -6.76 -13.19 -11.24
C HIS A 57 -7.00 -14.08 -10.02
N ARG A 58 -6.98 -15.41 -10.19
CA ARG A 58 -7.06 -16.37 -9.07
C ARG A 58 -5.84 -16.28 -8.16
N HIS A 59 -4.64 -16.20 -8.74
CA HIS A 59 -3.40 -16.04 -7.98
C HIS A 59 -3.41 -14.77 -7.14
N THR A 60 -3.71 -13.63 -7.77
CA THR A 60 -3.83 -12.34 -7.08
C THR A 60 -4.85 -12.41 -5.95
N LEU A 61 -6.04 -12.95 -6.20
CA LEU A 61 -7.07 -13.12 -5.16
C LEU A 61 -6.55 -13.94 -3.97
N MET A 62 -5.90 -15.08 -4.22
CA MET A 62 -5.36 -15.93 -3.16
C MET A 62 -4.28 -15.20 -2.33
N THR A 63 -3.37 -14.48 -2.98
CA THR A 63 -2.36 -13.68 -2.26
C THR A 63 -2.96 -12.55 -1.43
N MET A 64 -4.03 -11.91 -1.92
CA MET A 64 -4.76 -10.86 -1.17
C MET A 64 -5.52 -11.42 0.04
N ILE A 65 -6.14 -12.60 -0.10
CA ILE A 65 -6.79 -13.29 1.03
C ILE A 65 -5.75 -13.68 2.09
N ALA A 66 -4.60 -14.24 1.69
CA ALA A 66 -3.52 -14.56 2.60
C ALA A 66 -2.99 -13.32 3.33
N TYR A 67 -2.81 -12.21 2.61
CA TYR A 67 -2.44 -10.93 3.20
C TYR A 67 -3.45 -10.47 4.25
N ALA A 68 -4.75 -10.43 3.90
CA ALA A 68 -5.80 -10.00 4.81
C ALA A 68 -5.86 -10.87 6.08
N PHE A 69 -5.72 -12.19 5.93
CA PHE A 69 -5.63 -13.11 7.06
C PHE A 69 -4.44 -12.79 7.96
N LEU A 70 -3.24 -12.59 7.40
CA LEU A 70 -2.05 -12.28 8.19
C LEU A 70 -2.15 -10.92 8.89
N GLN A 71 -2.73 -9.90 8.24
CA GLN A 71 -2.98 -8.62 8.91
C GLN A 71 -3.99 -8.75 10.04
N HIS A 72 -5.06 -9.54 9.84
CA HIS A 72 -6.02 -9.82 10.91
C HIS A 72 -5.38 -10.56 12.09
N ARG A 73 -4.39 -11.42 11.85
CA ARG A 73 -3.65 -12.11 12.91
C ARG A 73 -2.63 -11.23 13.65
N ARG A 74 -2.20 -10.12 13.05
CA ARG A 74 -1.29 -9.13 13.65
C ARG A 74 -2.01 -8.15 14.59
N LEU A 75 -3.32 -7.97 14.42
CA LEU A 75 -4.22 -7.25 15.32
C LEU A 75 -4.77 -8.17 16.41
#